data_AF-A0A7Y5M831-F1
#
_entry.id   AF-A0A7Y5M831-F1
#
_cell.length_a   1.000
_cell.length_b   1.000
_cell.length_c   1.000
_cell.angle_alpha   90.00
_cell.angle_beta   90.00
_cell.angle_gamma   90.00
#
_symmetry.space_group_name_H-M   'P 1'
#
loop_
_entity.id
_entity.type
_entity.pdbx_description
1 polymer ?
#
loop_
_entity_poly.entity_id
_entity_poly.type
_entity_poly.pdbx_seq_one_letter_code
_entity_poly.pdbx_strand_id
1 'polypeptide(L)'
;MSESFAALFEESLQRTEMRPGEVITAEVVRVEHNFVVVNAGLKSEAYVPLEEFKNDKGEVEVQVGDFVSVAIGSIENGYGDTILSRDTAKRLASWMSLEKALESGEFVTGTTSGKVKGG
;
A
#
# COMPACT_ATOMS: atom_id res chain seq x y z
N MET A 1 -39.28 -5.94 -3.55
CA MET A 1 -38.05 -5.78 -4.37
C MET A 1 -37.30 -4.51 -3.98
N SER A 2 -36.94 -4.37 -2.70
CA SER A 2 -36.15 -3.23 -2.16
C SER A 2 -34.89 -3.68 -1.42
N GLU A 3 -34.75 -4.98 -1.14
CA GLU A 3 -33.60 -5.54 -0.41
C GLU A 3 -32.31 -5.58 -1.24
N SER A 4 -32.40 -5.61 -2.57
CA SER A 4 -31.23 -5.65 -3.46
C SER A 4 -30.42 -4.36 -3.46
N PHE A 5 -31.06 -3.18 -3.35
CA PHE A 5 -30.34 -1.91 -3.29
C PHE A 5 -29.69 -1.71 -1.91
N ALA A 6 -30.41 -2.03 -0.83
CA ALA A 6 -29.86 -1.96 0.52
C ALA A 6 -28.63 -2.87 0.68
N ALA A 7 -28.70 -4.12 0.20
CA ALA A 7 -27.57 -5.05 0.26
C ALA A 7 -26.37 -4.60 -0.59
N LEU A 8 -26.59 -4.14 -1.83
CA LEU A 8 -25.51 -3.65 -2.69
C LEU A 8 -24.90 -2.33 -2.17
N PHE A 9 -25.70 -1.49 -1.53
CA PHE A 9 -25.24 -0.25 -0.91
C PHE A 9 -24.43 -0.54 0.37
N GLU A 10 -24.86 -1.50 1.18
CA GLU A 10 -24.16 -1.94 2.38
C GLU A 10 -22.84 -2.63 2.04
N GLU A 11 -22.80 -3.43 0.97
CA GLU A 11 -21.56 -4.00 0.42
C GLU A 11 -20.62 -2.90 -0.12
N SER A 12 -21.17 -1.87 -0.77
CA SER A 12 -20.39 -0.69 -1.19
C SER A 12 -19.85 0.11 -0.01
N LEU A 13 -20.61 0.23 1.09
CA LEU A 13 -20.19 0.91 2.31
C LEU A 13 -19.10 0.13 3.04
N GLN A 14 -19.23 -1.19 3.18
CA GLN A 14 -18.20 -2.05 3.76
C GLN A 14 -16.91 -2.05 2.94
N ARG A 15 -17.01 -1.94 1.61
CA ARG A 15 -15.84 -1.76 0.74
C ARG A 15 -15.21 -0.36 0.86
N THR A 16 -15.97 0.61 1.36
CA THR A 16 -15.50 1.98 1.60
C THR A 16 -14.88 2.15 2.99
N GLU A 17 -15.24 1.32 3.96
CA GLU A 17 -14.55 1.20 5.26
C GLU A 17 -13.19 0.52 5.05
N MET A 18 -12.30 1.19 4.33
CA MET A 18 -10.93 0.74 4.15
C MET A 18 -10.27 0.67 5.52
N ARG A 19 -9.74 -0.50 5.87
CA ARG A 19 -9.20 -0.72 7.21
C ARG A 19 -7.76 -0.20 7.28
N PRO A 20 -7.33 0.35 8.42
CA PRO A 20 -5.91 0.60 8.66
C PRO A 20 -5.12 -0.70 8.43
N GLY A 21 -4.07 -0.64 7.61
CA GLY A 21 -3.25 -1.78 7.21
C GLY A 21 -3.65 -2.45 5.89
N GLU A 22 -4.71 -2.00 5.22
CA GLU A 22 -5.08 -2.51 3.90
C GLU A 22 -4.15 -1.94 2.81
N VAL A 23 -3.74 -2.81 1.88
CA VAL A 23 -2.91 -2.43 0.71
C VAL A 23 -3.83 -2.14 -0.46
N ILE A 24 -3.76 -0.92 -0.98
CA ILE A 24 -4.54 -0.45 -2.13
C ILE A 24 -3.62 0.04 -3.24
N THR A 25 -4.13 0.03 -4.46
CA THR A 25 -3.43 0.60 -5.62
C THR A 25 -3.79 2.08 -5.74
N ALA A 26 -2.77 2.93 -5.81
CA ALA A 26 -2.93 4.38 -5.99
C ALA A 26 -2.22 4.86 -7.25
N GLU A 27 -2.82 5.82 -7.94
CA GLU A 27 -2.25 6.49 -9.10
C GLU A 27 -1.43 7.70 -8.67
N VAL A 28 -0.27 7.90 -9.27
CA VAL A 28 0.59 9.04 -8.99
C VAL A 28 0.08 10.25 -9.76
N VAL A 29 -0.47 11.24 -9.05
CA VAL A 29 -1.01 12.46 -9.65
C VAL A 29 0.09 13.51 -9.83
N ARG A 30 1.02 13.60 -8.86
CA ARG A 30 2.11 14.57 -8.90
C ARG A 30 3.33 14.06 -8.14
N VAL A 31 4.51 14.34 -8.69
CA VAL A 31 5.79 14.09 -8.02
C VAL A 31 6.42 15.46 -7.70
N GLU A 32 6.61 15.75 -6.42
CA GLU A 32 7.37 16.93 -5.94
C GLU A 32 8.73 16.52 -5.37
N HIS A 33 9.55 17.50 -4.99
CA HIS A 33 10.93 17.24 -4.52
C HIS A 33 11.00 16.44 -3.20
N ASN A 34 10.01 16.63 -2.31
CA ASN A 34 9.99 15.97 -1.00
C ASN A 34 8.85 14.95 -0.86
N PHE A 35 7.76 15.12 -1.60
CA PHE A 35 6.55 14.30 -1.47
C PHE A 35 6.01 13.92 -2.85
N VAL A 36 5.37 12.76 -2.91
CA VAL A 36 4.61 12.28 -4.06
C VAL A 36 3.14 12.28 -3.66
N VAL A 37 2.32 12.94 -4.47
CA VAL A 37 0.88 12.99 -4.31
C VAL A 37 0.27 11.83 -5.08
N VAL A 38 -0.45 10.97 -4.36
CA VAL A 38 -1.11 9.80 -4.93
C VAL A 38 -2.62 9.85 -4.68
N ASN A 39 -3.38 9.36 -5.65
CA ASN A 39 -4.83 9.22 -5.56
C ASN A 39 -5.19 7.73 -5.54
N ALA A 40 -5.77 7.28 -4.44
CA ALA A 40 -6.17 5.89 -4.25
C ALA A 40 -7.69 5.68 -4.35
N GLY A 41 -8.42 6.62 -4.96
CA GLY A 41 -9.89 6.61 -4.99
C GLY A 41 -10.53 6.97 -3.63
N LEU A 42 -9.76 7.59 -2.75
CA LEU A 42 -10.20 8.08 -1.45
C LEU A 42 -10.80 9.49 -1.55
N LYS A 43 -11.43 9.94 -0.46
CA LYS A 43 -12.02 11.29 -0.36
C LYS A 43 -10.99 12.41 -0.54
N SER A 44 -9.74 12.14 -0.16
CA SER A 44 -8.62 13.08 -0.22
C SER A 44 -7.44 12.45 -0.95
N GLU A 45 -6.61 13.30 -1.57
CA GLU A 45 -5.29 12.92 -2.05
C GLU A 45 -4.38 12.60 -0.86
N ALA A 46 -3.42 11.70 -1.07
CA ALA A 46 -2.48 11.30 -0.04
C ALA A 46 -1.06 11.72 -0.40
N TYR A 47 -0.30 12.11 0.63
CA TYR A 47 1.08 12.52 0.50
C TYR A 47 1.97 11.40 1.01
N VAL A 48 2.84 10.91 0.14
CA VAL A 48 3.83 9.89 0.49
C VAL A 48 5.22 10.50 0.34
N PRO A 49 6.11 10.39 1.34
CA PRO A 49 7.48 10.88 1.23
C PRO A 49 8.19 10.29 0.01
N LEU A 50 8.89 11.13 -0.74
CA LEU A 50 9.63 10.70 -1.93
C LEU A 50 10.71 9.65 -1.61
N GLU A 51 11.19 9.62 -0.36
CA GLU A 51 12.12 8.61 0.15
C GLU A 51 11.57 7.18 0.02
N GLU A 52 10.26 6.97 0.14
CA GLU A 52 9.65 5.65 -0.01
C GLU A 52 9.62 5.15 -1.47
N PHE A 53 9.86 6.04 -2.43
CA PHE A 53 9.94 5.73 -3.86
C PHE A 53 11.38 5.61 -4.37
N LYS A 54 12.37 5.82 -3.49
CA LYS A 54 13.77 5.58 -3.83
C LYS A 54 14.07 4.09 -3.78
N ASN A 55 14.81 3.60 -4.76
CA ASN A 55 15.39 2.26 -4.73
C ASN A 55 16.67 2.21 -3.89
N ASP A 56 17.28 1.03 -3.75
CA ASP A 56 18.54 0.84 -3.01
C ASP A 56 19.72 1.66 -3.57
N LYS A 57 19.59 2.22 -4.78
CA LYS A 57 20.56 3.10 -5.43
C LYS A 57 20.25 4.59 -5.22
N GLY A 58 19.15 4.93 -4.56
CA GLY A 58 18.71 6.30 -4.31
C GLY A 58 17.99 6.96 -5.50
N GLU A 59 17.68 6.21 -6.55
CA GLU A 59 16.94 6.68 -7.72
C GLU A 59 15.43 6.55 -7.51
N VAL A 60 14.68 7.56 -7.94
CA VAL A 60 13.21 7.58 -7.82
C VAL A 60 12.62 6.78 -8.98
N GLU A 61 11.99 5.64 -8.65
CA GLU A 61 11.37 4.74 -9.64
C GLU A 61 9.87 5.01 -9.81
N VAL A 62 9.47 6.29 -9.88
CA VAL A 62 8.06 6.64 -10.05
C VAL A 62 7.89 7.86 -10.96
N GLN A 63 6.92 7.79 -11.86
CA GLN A 63 6.50 8.89 -12.73
C GLN A 63 5.02 9.22 -12.51
N VAL A 64 4.61 10.40 -12.98
CA VAL A 64 3.21 10.80 -12.96
C VAL A 64 2.41 9.88 -13.89
N GLY A 65 1.31 9.32 -13.40
CA GLY A 65 0.47 8.33 -14.09
C GLY A 65 0.81 6.87 -13.76
N ASP A 66 1.86 6.61 -12.97
CA ASP A 66 2.18 5.25 -12.52
C ASP A 66 1.22 4.79 -11.40
N PHE A 67 0.97 3.49 -11.37
CA PHE A 67 0.21 2.85 -10.29
C PHE A 67 1.15 2.20 -9.28
N VAL A 68 0.98 2.56 -8.00
CA VAL A 68 1.81 2.09 -6.90
C VAL A 68 0.94 1.47 -5.82
N SER A 69 1.42 0.39 -5.19
CA SER A 69 0.76 -0.21 -4.04
C SER A 69 1.17 0.53 -2.77
N VAL A 70 0.18 1.02 -2.04
CA VAL A 70 0.35 1.79 -0.81
C VAL A 70 -0.57 1.24 0.28
N ALA A 71 -0.09 1.23 1.52
CA ALA A 71 -0.85 0.74 2.67
C ALA A 71 -1.44 1.93 3.41
N ILE A 72 -2.70 1.79 3.85
CA ILE A 72 -3.36 2.80 4.66
C ILE A 72 -2.80 2.74 6.08
N GLY A 73 -2.08 3.77 6.50
CA GLY A 73 -1.58 3.88 7.87
C GLY A 73 -2.65 4.41 8.81
N SER A 74 -3.18 5.59 8.51
CA SER A 74 -4.27 6.22 9.27
C SER A 74 -5.11 7.09 8.36
N ILE A 75 -6.43 7.03 8.56
CA ILE A 75 -7.42 7.66 7.67
C ILE A 75 -7.48 9.18 7.89
N GLU A 76 -7.11 9.68 9.07
CA GLU A 76 -7.27 11.11 9.38
C GLU A 76 -6.30 11.60 10.46
N ASN A 77 -5.44 12.56 10.10
CA ASN A 77 -4.59 13.31 11.04
C ASN A 77 -5.26 14.62 11.54
N GLY A 78 -6.58 14.73 11.44
CA GLY A 78 -7.34 15.93 11.82
C GLY A 78 -7.34 17.06 10.78
N TYR A 79 -6.55 16.96 9.70
CA TYR A 79 -6.55 17.90 8.56
C TYR A 79 -7.23 17.33 7.30
N GLY A 80 -7.72 16.09 7.35
CA GLY A 80 -8.34 15.41 6.22
C GLY A 80 -7.37 14.72 5.27
N ASP A 81 -6.07 14.68 5.61
CA ASP A 81 -5.05 13.96 4.84
C ASP A 81 -4.98 12.49 5.28
N THR A 82 -4.97 11.58 4.32
CA THR A 82 -4.72 10.15 4.56
C THR A 82 -3.22 9.87 4.54
N ILE A 83 -2.71 9.26 5.60
CA ILE A 83 -1.30 8.85 5.65
C ILE A 83 -1.18 7.48 5.00
N LEU A 84 -0.46 7.43 3.89
CA LEU A 84 -0.16 6.21 3.15
C LEU A 84 1.33 5.90 3.21
N SER A 85 1.68 4.61 3.30
CA SER A 85 3.08 4.16 3.28
C SER A 85 3.27 3.03 2.27
N ARG A 86 4.28 3.17 1.41
CA ARG A 86 4.72 2.15 0.46
C ARG A 86 5.62 1.11 1.12
N ASP A 87 6.44 1.47 2.10
CA ASP A 87 7.29 0.49 2.81
C ASP A 87 6.45 -0.53 3.56
N THR A 88 5.39 -0.07 4.24
CA THR A 88 4.43 -0.94 4.91
C THR A 88 3.71 -1.86 3.92
N ALA A 89 3.33 -1.34 2.74
CA ALA A 89 2.74 -2.14 1.68
C ALA A 89 3.68 -3.23 1.16
N LYS A 90 4.96 -2.90 0.93
CA LYS A 90 5.98 -3.88 0.50
C LYS A 90 6.13 -5.01 1.52
N ARG A 91 6.21 -4.69 2.82
CA ARG A 91 6.32 -5.70 3.88
C ARG A 91 5.10 -6.61 3.95
N LEU A 92 3.91 -6.04 3.86
CA LEU A 92 2.67 -6.83 3.84
C LEU A 92 2.58 -7.72 2.60
N ALA A 93 2.92 -7.19 1.43
CA ALA A 93 2.96 -7.97 0.19
C ALA A 93 3.98 -9.12 0.27
N SER A 94 5.18 -8.85 0.81
CA SER A 94 6.17 -9.91 1.07
C SER A 94 5.64 -10.95 2.05
N TRP A 95 4.95 -10.53 3.12
CA TRP A 95 4.35 -11.45 4.08
C TRP A 95 3.29 -12.35 3.43
N MET A 96 2.38 -11.77 2.64
CA MET A 96 1.38 -12.53 1.88
C MET A 96 2.02 -13.48 0.87
N SER A 97 3.13 -13.09 0.24
CA SER A 97 3.86 -13.97 -0.67
C SER A 97 4.48 -15.17 0.06
N LEU A 98 4.97 -14.97 1.30
CA LEU A 98 5.51 -16.03 2.14
C LEU A 98 4.41 -16.97 2.64
N GLU A 99 3.26 -16.43 3.05
CA GLU A 99 2.10 -17.21 3.47
C GLU A 99 1.58 -18.07 2.32
N LYS A 100 1.47 -17.48 1.11
CA LYS A 100 1.11 -18.22 -0.09
C LYS A 100 2.14 -19.31 -0.43
N ALA A 101 3.43 -19.03 -0.32
CA ALA A 101 4.49 -20.02 -0.55
C ALA A 101 4.46 -21.15 0.49
N LEU A 102 4.08 -20.85 1.74
CA LEU A 102 3.87 -21.86 2.78
C LEU A 102 2.68 -22.76 2.47
N GLU A 103 1.56 -22.19 2.01
CA GLU A 103 0.37 -22.95 1.60
C GLU A 103 0.59 -23.78 0.33
N SER A 104 1.31 -23.23 -0.66
CA SER A 104 1.58 -23.90 -1.95
C SER A 104 2.77 -24.87 -1.89
N GLY A 105 3.60 -24.80 -0.84
CA GLY A 105 4.84 -25.57 -0.73
C GLY A 105 5.94 -25.11 -1.70
N GLU A 106 5.89 -23.85 -2.14
CA GLU A 106 6.82 -23.30 -3.13
C GLU A 106 8.15 -22.90 -2.49
N PHE A 107 9.26 -23.17 -3.18
CA PHE A 107 10.60 -22.85 -2.67
C PHE A 107 10.87 -21.35 -2.79
N VAL A 108 11.06 -20.69 -1.66
CA VAL A 108 11.44 -19.27 -1.60
C VAL A 108 12.97 -19.15 -1.69
N THR A 109 13.45 -18.27 -2.57
CA THR A 109 14.88 -17.96 -2.67
C THR A 109 15.25 -16.84 -1.70
N GLY A 110 16.22 -17.10 -0.83
CA GLY A 110 16.74 -16.12 0.13
C GLY A 110 18.25 -15.99 0.00
N THR A 111 18.75 -14.76 0.02
CA THR A 111 20.20 -14.51 0.10
C THR A 111 20.60 -14.40 1.56
N THR A 112 21.56 -15.21 2.00
CA THR A 112 22.08 -15.16 3.38
C THR A 112 23.02 -13.96 3.55
N SER A 113 22.59 -12.97 4.34
CA SER A 113 23.35 -11.72 4.55
C SER A 113 24.32 -11.76 5.74
N GLY A 114 24.28 -12.80 6.57
CA GLY A 114 25.21 -12.94 7.69
C GLY A 114 24.84 -14.07 8.66
N LYS A 115 25.83 -14.54 9.43
CA LYS A 115 25.66 -15.60 10.44
C LYS A 115 25.34 -14.99 11.80
N VAL A 116 24.11 -15.18 12.28
CA VAL A 116 23.75 -14.93 13.68
C VAL A 116 24.05 -16.17 14.53
N LYS A 117 24.19 -16.02 15.86
CA LYS A 117 24.65 -17.09 16.76
C LYS A 117 23.73 -18.33 16.83
N GLY A 118 22.57 -18.33 16.18
CA GLY A 118 21.60 -19.43 16.21
C GLY A 118 21.37 -20.17 14.90
N GLY A 119 21.94 -19.69 13.78
CA GLY A 119 21.44 -20.07 12.45
C GLY A 119 20.25 -19.22 12.05
#